data_AF-A0A1M7BTY8-F1
#
_entry.id   AF-A0A1M7BTY8-F1
#
_cell.length_a   1.000
_cell.length_b   1.000
_cell.length_c   1.000
_cell.angle_alpha   90.00
_cell.angle_beta   90.00
_cell.angle_gamma   90.00
#
_symmetry.space_group_name_H-M   'P 1'
#
loop_
_entity.id
_entity.type
_entity.pdbx_description
1 polymer ?
#
loop_
_entity_poly.entity_id
_entity_poly.type
_entity_poly.pdbx_seq_one_letter_code
_entity_poly.pdbx_strand_id
1 'polypeptide(L)' 'MDAVEAGETYRITRNGIEVAELRPVARRRRLSAEELVERHRRLPRVDHARMRQEADAFFGTDEAAVGDEPRERSRS' A
#
# COMPACT_ATOMS: atom_id res chain seq x y z
N MET A 1 -7.56 -23.37 -8.29
CA MET A 1 -6.58 -22.28 -8.02
C MET A 1 -6.58 -21.91 -6.53
N ASP A 2 -7.41 -22.59 -5.74
CA ASP A 2 -7.81 -22.24 -4.38
C ASP A 2 -6.65 -22.17 -3.40
N ALA A 3 -5.64 -23.05 -3.53
CA ALA A 3 -4.46 -23.01 -2.68
C ALA A 3 -3.65 -21.70 -2.86
N VAL A 4 -3.50 -21.23 -4.10
CA VAL A 4 -2.86 -19.93 -4.39
C VAL A 4 -3.71 -18.80 -3.87
N GLU A 5 -5.03 -18.88 -4.00
CA GLU A 5 -5.94 -17.87 -3.44
C GLU A 5 -5.88 -17.84 -1.90
N ALA A 6 -5.59 -18.98 -1.27
CA ALA A 6 -5.40 -19.14 0.16
C ALA A 6 -4.01 -18.71 0.67
N GLY A 7 -3.05 -18.42 -0.23
CA GLY A 7 -1.72 -17.92 0.16
C GLY A 7 -0.53 -18.73 -0.33
N GLU A 8 -0.74 -19.88 -0.98
CA GLU A 8 0.35 -20.75 -1.42
C GLU A 8 1.07 -20.22 -2.66
N THR A 9 2.39 -20.39 -2.69
CA THR A 9 3.24 -20.01 -3.82
C THR A 9 3.78 -21.25 -4.50
N TYR A 10 3.64 -21.34 -5.81
CA TYR A 10 4.15 -22.43 -6.61
C TYR A 10 5.23 -21.96 -7.58
N ARG A 11 6.23 -22.81 -7.76
CA ARG A 11 7.26 -22.67 -8.79
C ARG A 11 6.90 -23.57 -9.96
N ILE A 12 6.89 -23.00 -11.15
CA ILE A 12 6.54 -23.70 -12.38
C ILE A 12 7.84 -24.02 -13.10
N THR A 13 8.09 -25.31 -13.35
CA THR A 13 9.29 -25.79 -14.03
C THR A 13 8.95 -26.42 -15.38
N ARG A 14 9.81 -26.23 -16.38
CA ARG A 14 9.79 -26.95 -17.65
C ARG A 14 11.15 -27.64 -17.84
N ASN A 15 11.16 -28.97 -17.97
CA ASN A 15 12.38 -29.77 -18.10
C ASN A 15 13.38 -29.55 -16.93
N GLY A 16 12.89 -29.38 -15.71
CA GLY A 16 13.72 -29.12 -14.53
C GLY A 16 14.24 -27.68 -14.39
N ILE A 17 13.92 -26.79 -15.34
CA ILE A 17 14.28 -25.37 -15.30
C ILE A 17 13.07 -24.59 -14.82
N GLU A 18 13.22 -23.74 -13.80
CA GLU A 18 12.16 -22.84 -13.34
C GLU A 18 11.88 -21.78 -14.41
N VAL A 19 10.61 -21.64 -14.80
CA VAL A 19 10.17 -20.74 -15.86
C VAL A 19 9.22 -19.65 -15.37
N ALA A 20 8.54 -19.87 -14.25
CA ALA A 20 7.62 -18.90 -13.67
C ALA A 20 7.35 -19.20 -12.19
N GLU A 21 6.81 -18.20 -11.49
CA GLU A 21 6.26 -18.30 -10.15
C GLU A 21 4.78 -17.90 -10.20
N LEU A 22 3.93 -18.71 -9.58
CA LEU A 22 2.54 -18.39 -9.33
C LEU A 22 2.37 -18.10 -7.84
N ARG A 23 1.98 -16.86 -7.52
CA ARG A 23 1.79 -16.39 -6.16
C ARG A 23 0.45 -15.67 -6.01
N PRO A 24 -0.12 -15.64 -4.80
CA PRO A 24 -1.30 -14.84 -4.51
C PRO A 24 -1.01 -13.37 -4.79
N VAL A 25 -1.97 -12.66 -5.40
CA VAL A 25 -1.89 -11.21 -5.54
C VAL A 25 -2.23 -10.58 -4.19
N ALA A 26 -1.25 -9.93 -3.56
CA ALA A 26 -1.45 -9.25 -2.29
C ALA A 26 -2.51 -8.14 -2.45
N ARG A 27 -3.72 -8.36 -1.94
CA ARG A 27 -4.72 -7.31 -1.84
C ARG A 27 -4.28 -6.36 -0.74
N ARG A 28 -4.06 -5.09 -1.08
CA ARG A 28 -3.92 -4.04 -0.06
C ARG A 28 -5.25 -3.93 0.67
N ARG A 29 -5.38 -4.59 1.82
CA ARG A 29 -6.56 -4.45 2.68
C ARG A 29 -6.64 -2.99 3.11
N ARG A 30 -7.82 -2.38 2.94
CA ARG A 30 -8.09 -1.09 3.56
C ARG A 30 -8.12 -1.31 5.06
N LEU A 31 -7.23 -0.63 5.77
CA LEU A 31 -7.26 -0.63 7.23
C LEU A 31 -8.56 0.01 7.69
N SER A 32 -9.18 -0.57 8.72
CA SER A 32 -10.28 0.09 9.41
C SER A 32 -9.78 1.38 10.09
N ALA A 33 -10.71 2.27 10.46
CA ALA A 33 -10.35 3.46 11.23
C ALA A 33 -9.67 3.10 12.56
N GLU A 34 -10.13 2.03 13.21
CA GLU A 34 -9.55 1.53 14.46
C GLU A 34 -8.11 1.05 14.28
N GLU A 35 -7.84 0.28 13.23
CA GLU A 35 -6.48 -0.18 12.92
C GLU A 35 -5.52 0.96 12.59
N LEU A 36 -6.02 1.99 11.90
CA LEU A 36 -5.25 3.20 11.63
C LEU A 36 -4.89 3.93 12.93
N VAL A 37 -5.85 4.06 13.85
CA VAL A 37 -5.61 4.66 15.18
C VAL A 37 -4.63 3.83 15.99
N GLU A 38 -4.78 2.50 16.03
CA GLU A 38 -3.85 1.62 16.75
C GLU A 38 -2.42 1.75 16.22
N ARG A 39 -2.26 1.76 14.90
CA ARG A 39 -0.95 1.94 14.27
C ARG A 39 -0.38 3.33 14.55
N HIS A 40 -1.21 4.37 14.52
CA HIS A 40 -0.80 5.74 14.84
C HIS A 40 -0.26 5.87 16.26
N ARG A 41 -0.85 5.18 17.24
CA ARG A 41 -0.37 5.17 18.63
C ARG A 41 1.05 4.61 18.80
N ARG A 42 1.52 3.79 17.86
CA ARG A 42 2.87 3.21 17.86
C ARG A 42 3.90 4.11 17.16
N LEU A 43 3.47 5.20 16.52
CA LEU A 43 4.39 6.11 15.84
C LEU A 43 5.16 6.95 16.87
N PRO A 44 6.42 7.30 16.56
CA PRO A 44 7.16 8.25 17.39
C PRO A 44 6.43 9.58 17.44
N ARG A 45 6.57 10.29 18.56
CA ARG A 45 6.09 11.66 18.68
C ARG A 45 6.85 12.55 17.70
N VAL A 46 6.11 13.30 16.89
CA VAL A 46 6.66 14.25 15.93
C VAL A 46 6.18 15.65 16.27
N ASP A 47 7.05 16.65 16.07
CA ASP A 47 6.63 18.05 16.11
C ASP A 47 5.84 18.35 14.84
N HIS A 48 4.52 18.48 14.99
CA HIS A 48 3.61 18.67 13.87
C HIS A 48 3.86 19.98 13.11
N ALA A 49 4.26 21.05 13.80
CA ALA A 49 4.49 22.35 13.17
C ALA A 49 5.75 22.30 12.30
N ARG A 50 6.82 21.72 12.84
CA ARG A 50 8.07 21.52 12.10
C ARG A 50 7.89 20.57 10.91
N MET A 51 7.25 19.42 11.12
CA MET A 51 7.00 18.44 10.06
C MET A 51 6.18 19.07 8.92
N ARG A 52 5.20 19.92 9.27
CA ARG A 52 4.40 20.63 8.28
C ARG A 52 5.23 21.63 7.49
N GLN A 53 6.04 22.44 8.16
CA GLN A 53 6.93 23.40 7.51
C GLN A 53 7.92 22.70 6.56
N GLU A 54 8.50 21.57 6.97
CA GLU A 54 9.41 20.78 6.15
C GLU A 54 8.70 20.20 4.91
N ALA A 55 7.47 19.70 5.08
CA ALA A 55 6.66 19.19 3.97
C ALA A 55 6.27 20.31 2.98
N ASP A 56 5.80 21.45 3.48
CA ASP A 56 5.43 22.60 2.64
C ASP A 56 6.65 23.15 1.90
N ALA A 57 7.83 23.15 2.53
CA ALA A 57 9.09 23.56 1.88
C ALA A 57 9.55 22.55 0.81
N PHE A 58 9.30 21.25 1.00
CA PHE A 58 9.74 20.20 0.09
C PHE A 58 8.80 19.98 -1.09
N PHE A 59 7.49 19.93 -0.85
CA PHE A 59 6.48 19.70 -1.88
C PHE A 59 5.96 21.00 -2.51
N GLY A 60 6.21 22.16 -1.87
CA GLY A 60 5.64 23.44 -2.27
C GLY A 60 4.15 23.55 -1.93
N THR A 61 3.61 24.77 -2.03
CA THR A 61 2.16 25.05 -1.95
C THR A 61 1.47 24.85 -3.31
N ASP A 62 2.06 24.07 -4.22
CA ASP A 62 1.58 24.01 -5.59
C ASP A 62 0.14 23.48 -5.60
N GLU A 63 -0.79 24.35 -6.02
CA GLU A 63 -2.22 24.07 -6.10
C GLU A 63 -2.53 22.90 -7.06
N ALA A 64 -1.53 22.41 -7.82
CA ALA A 64 -1.65 21.24 -8.69
C ALA A 64 -1.46 19.90 -7.94
N ALA A 65 -2.31 19.63 -6.96
CA ALA A 65 -2.63 18.24 -6.60
C ALA A 65 -4.03 18.03 -6.03
N VAL A 66 -4.92 19.03 -6.14
CA VAL A 66 -6.37 18.77 -6.14
C VAL A 66 -6.81 18.60 -7.60
N GLY A 67 -6.11 17.74 -8.34
CA GLY A 67 -6.76 17.09 -9.46
C GLY A 67 -7.91 16.29 -8.86
N ASP A 68 -9.14 16.67 -9.22
CA ASP A 68 -10.35 15.87 -9.05
C ASP A 68 -10.27 14.62 -9.94
N GLU A 69 -9.12 13.92 -9.95
CA GLU A 69 -9.06 12.58 -10.50
C GLU A 69 -9.67 11.69 -9.42
N PRO A 70 -10.89 11.16 -9.64
CA PRO A 70 -11.51 10.26 -8.69
C PRO A 70 -10.57 9.09 -8.55
N ARG A 71 -9.95 8.97 -7.36
CA ARG A 71 -9.14 7.80 -7.01
C ARG A 71 -10.00 6.59 -7.30
N GLU A 72 -9.73 5.86 -8.38
CA GLU A 72 -10.56 4.75 -8.82
C GLU A 72 -10.72 3.79 -7.65
N ARG A 73 -11.90 3.84 -7.03
CA ARG A 73 -12.27 2.94 -5.97
C ARG A 73 -12.59 1.63 -6.65
N SER A 74 -11.58 0.83 -6.92
CA SER A 74 -11.75 -0.60 -7.18
C SER A 74 -12.32 -1.23 -5.91
N ARG A 75 -13.64 -1.21 -5.81
CA ARG A 75 -14.43 -2.14 -5.00
C ARG A 75 -14.37 -3.46 -5.76
N SER A 76 -13.66 -4.43 -5.22
CA SER A 76 -13.87 -5.85 -5.49
C SER A 76 -14.43 -6.47 -4.24
#